data_AF-A0A4R4C334-F1
#
_entry.id   AF-A0A4R4C334-F1
#
_cell.length_a   1.000
_cell.length_b   1.000
_cell.length_c   1.000
_cell.angle_alpha   90.00
_cell.angle_beta   90.00
_cell.angle_gamma   90.00
#
_symmetry.space_group_name_H-M   'P 1'
#
loop_
_entity.id
_entity.type
_entity.pdbx_description
1 polymer ?
#
loop_
_entity_poly.entity_id
_entity_poly.type
_entity_poly.pdbx_seq_one_letter_code
_entity_poly.pdbx_strand_id
1 'polypeptide(L)'
;MHDHHEVIVIGGSFAGLSAAMQLARARRGVLVIDAGRPRNRFAAHAHGFFGQDGKPPAQIVDEAAAQLAAYPTVQRIAGDVRTAERDADGRFHVTLADGSRASADRLILATGIRDELPALPGLAERWGVSVLHCPYCHGYEVSGQRLGVLASHPLSVHQAILIPDWGPTTWFTQGVVDANEEEAALLDARGVRIERSPVVEILGDAPRIEALRLADGQVVPVDALFVGAHTAMACDLAQQLGCAFDDGPLGPVVRVDAMKQTSVAGVFAAGDASTPMTNATFASASGVMAGVAAHRSLIFGLDR
;
A
#
# COMPACT_ATOMS: atom_id res chain seq x y z
N MET A 1 27.58 7.71 -12.36
CA MET A 1 26.36 6.91 -12.56
C MET A 1 26.51 6.26 -13.93
N HIS A 2 26.27 4.97 -14.08
CA HIS A 2 26.10 4.44 -15.43
C HIS A 2 24.75 4.95 -15.93
N ASP A 3 24.68 5.42 -17.17
CA ASP A 3 23.42 5.91 -17.74
C ASP A 3 22.45 4.76 -18.10
N HIS A 4 22.93 3.51 -18.02
CA HIS A 4 22.20 2.32 -18.41
C HIS A 4 22.39 1.15 -17.41
N HIS A 5 21.29 0.43 -17.15
CA HIS A 5 21.21 -0.72 -16.24
C HIS A 5 20.38 -1.84 -16.90
N GLU A 6 20.52 -3.09 -16.46
CA GLU A 6 19.65 -4.17 -16.97
C GLU A 6 18.21 -4.00 -16.45
N VAL A 7 18.06 -3.57 -15.19
CA VAL A 7 16.74 -3.34 -14.58
C VAL A 7 16.74 -2.07 -13.73
N ILE A 8 15.73 -1.22 -13.92
CA ILE A 8 15.39 -0.15 -12.96
C ILE A 8 14.18 -0.57 -12.14
N VAL A 9 14.31 -0.47 -10.81
CA VAL A 9 13.24 -0.66 -9.84
C VAL A 9 12.83 0.70 -9.30
N ILE A 10 11.57 1.10 -9.51
CA ILE A 10 11.02 2.38 -9.07
C ILE A 10 10.19 2.13 -7.81
N GLY A 11 10.66 2.66 -6.68
CA GLY A 11 10.17 2.36 -5.34
C GLY A 11 11.11 1.40 -4.61
N GLY A 12 11.60 1.81 -3.44
CA GLY A 12 12.62 1.10 -2.66
C GLY A 12 12.15 0.69 -1.27
N SER A 13 10.86 0.37 -1.13
CA SER A 13 10.28 -0.25 0.07
C SER A 13 10.20 -1.78 -0.09
N PHE A 14 9.29 -2.46 0.62
CA PHE A 14 9.21 -3.93 0.72
C PHE A 14 9.22 -4.64 -0.64
N ALA A 15 8.37 -4.22 -1.59
CA ALA A 15 8.29 -4.85 -2.91
C ALA A 15 9.56 -4.63 -3.73
N GLY A 16 10.02 -3.38 -3.84
CA GLY A 16 11.18 -3.03 -4.65
C GLY A 16 12.48 -3.62 -4.14
N LEU A 17 12.73 -3.57 -2.83
CA LEU A 17 13.92 -4.19 -2.23
C LEU A 17 13.90 -5.72 -2.39
N SER A 18 12.72 -6.35 -2.27
CA SER A 18 12.59 -7.80 -2.50
C SER A 18 12.87 -8.19 -3.95
N ALA A 19 12.41 -7.38 -4.91
CA ALA A 19 12.71 -7.58 -6.33
C ALA A 19 14.20 -7.39 -6.64
N ALA A 20 14.78 -6.29 -6.16
CA ALA A 20 16.18 -5.98 -6.33
C ALA A 20 17.09 -7.05 -5.73
N MET A 21 16.72 -7.64 -4.58
CA MET A 21 17.46 -8.74 -3.98
C MET A 21 17.56 -9.97 -4.90
N GLN A 22 16.49 -10.35 -5.60
CA GLN A 22 16.54 -11.50 -6.53
C GLN A 22 17.46 -11.20 -7.72
N LEU A 23 17.37 -9.99 -8.27
CA LEU A 23 18.21 -9.54 -9.38
C LEU A 23 19.68 -9.40 -8.99
N ALA A 24 19.97 -8.90 -7.79
CA ALA A 24 21.31 -8.79 -7.22
C ALA A 24 21.97 -10.17 -7.09
N ARG A 25 21.23 -11.16 -6.59
CA ARG A 25 21.71 -12.55 -6.46
C ARG A 25 21.88 -13.23 -7.82
N ALA A 26 21.14 -12.79 -8.83
CA ALA A 26 21.33 -13.15 -10.24
C ALA A 26 22.47 -12.37 -10.91
N ARG A 27 23.19 -11.51 -10.17
CA ARG A 27 24.33 -10.69 -10.61
C ARG A 27 23.97 -9.70 -11.73
N ARG A 28 22.73 -9.21 -11.72
CA ARG A 28 22.26 -8.21 -12.68
C ARG A 28 22.59 -6.80 -12.24
N GLY A 29 22.86 -5.92 -13.21
CA GLY A 29 23.02 -4.49 -13.03
C GLY A 29 21.68 -3.83 -12.73
N VAL A 30 21.46 -3.42 -11.48
CA VAL A 30 20.17 -2.91 -10.99
C VAL A 30 20.32 -1.50 -10.47
N LEU A 31 19.38 -0.62 -10.82
CA LEU A 31 19.19 0.67 -10.16
C LEU A 31 17.86 0.67 -9.40
N VAL A 32 17.91 0.93 -8.09
CA VAL A 32 16.72 1.20 -7.28
C VAL A 32 16.61 2.71 -7.07
N ILE A 33 15.47 3.29 -7.44
CA ILE A 33 15.18 4.71 -7.28
C ILE A 33 14.00 4.84 -6.32
N ASP A 34 14.18 5.52 -5.19
CA ASP A 34 13.14 5.65 -4.17
C ASP A 34 12.93 7.07 -3.68
N ALA A 35 11.67 7.46 -3.54
CA ALA A 35 11.28 8.79 -3.09
C ALA A 35 11.17 8.92 -1.56
N GLY A 36 11.40 7.85 -0.79
CA GLY A 36 11.41 7.89 0.69
C GLY A 36 10.03 8.12 1.33
N ARG A 37 8.94 7.77 0.64
CA ARG A 37 7.55 7.99 1.12
C ARG A 37 6.75 6.68 1.27
N PRO A 38 7.20 5.70 2.09
CA PRO A 38 6.47 4.44 2.24
C PRO A 38 5.06 4.66 2.80
N ARG A 39 4.08 3.86 2.38
CA ARG A 39 2.66 4.00 2.77
C ARG A 39 2.46 3.91 4.28
N ASN A 40 3.19 3.02 4.95
CA ASN A 40 3.10 2.78 6.39
C ASN A 40 3.99 3.71 7.25
N ARG A 41 4.54 4.80 6.70
CA ARG A 41 5.37 5.78 7.44
C ARG A 41 4.67 6.42 8.66
N PHE A 42 3.35 6.33 8.73
CA PHE A 42 2.53 6.87 9.80
C PHE A 42 2.49 5.96 11.03
N ALA A 43 2.75 4.66 10.86
CA ALA A 43 2.73 3.69 11.95
C ALA A 43 4.11 3.56 12.59
N ALA A 44 4.14 3.50 13.93
CA ALA A 44 5.40 3.34 14.68
C ALA A 44 6.02 1.94 14.53
N HIS A 45 5.17 0.90 14.41
CA HIS A 45 5.59 -0.50 14.33
C HIS A 45 4.81 -1.23 13.22
N ALA A 46 5.43 -2.24 12.63
CA ALA A 46 4.81 -3.13 11.66
C ALA A 46 4.50 -4.48 12.31
N HIS A 47 3.35 -5.06 12.00
CA HIS A 47 2.92 -6.36 12.53
C HIS A 47 2.50 -7.31 11.40
N GLY A 48 2.50 -8.60 11.68
CA GLY A 48 2.08 -9.64 10.75
C GLY A 48 3.07 -9.93 9.62
N PHE A 49 4.33 -9.47 9.74
CA PHE A 49 5.41 -9.81 8.82
C PHE A 49 6.38 -10.79 9.49
N PHE A 50 6.47 -12.00 8.93
CA PHE A 50 7.26 -13.09 9.49
C PHE A 50 8.71 -12.68 9.77
N GLY A 51 9.14 -12.84 11.03
CA GLY A 51 10.48 -12.48 11.49
C GLY A 51 10.72 -10.98 11.74
N GLN A 52 9.73 -10.12 11.48
CA GLN A 52 9.82 -8.66 11.63
C GLN A 52 8.69 -8.07 12.49
N ASP A 53 7.89 -8.92 13.15
CA ASP A 53 6.75 -8.50 13.96
C ASP A 53 7.16 -7.56 15.10
N GLY A 54 6.47 -6.42 15.21
CA GLY A 54 6.74 -5.38 16.20
C GLY A 54 7.91 -4.46 15.87
N LYS A 55 8.59 -4.61 14.73
CA LYS A 55 9.69 -3.70 14.35
C LYS A 55 9.19 -2.41 13.71
N PRO A 56 9.87 -1.28 13.90
CA PRO A 56 9.61 -0.07 13.13
C PRO A 56 9.73 -0.30 11.62
N PRO A 57 8.75 0.14 10.80
CA PRO A 57 8.80 -0.07 9.35
C PRO A 57 10.08 0.43 8.68
N ALA A 58 10.56 1.59 9.09
CA ALA A 58 11.79 2.19 8.57
C ALA A 58 13.02 1.30 8.86
N GLN A 59 13.10 0.74 10.06
CA GLN A 59 14.19 -0.17 10.43
C GLN A 59 14.20 -1.43 9.54
N ILE A 60 13.03 -2.01 9.24
CA ILE A 60 12.95 -3.18 8.34
C ILE A 60 13.48 -2.84 6.95
N VAL A 61 13.12 -1.67 6.42
CA VAL A 61 13.59 -1.19 5.11
C VAL A 61 15.09 -0.93 5.14
N ASP A 62 15.61 -0.30 6.19
CA ASP A 62 17.04 0.02 6.35
C ASP A 62 17.91 -1.24 6.47
N GLU A 63 17.43 -2.25 7.21
CA GLU A 63 18.10 -3.55 7.33
C GLU A 63 18.17 -4.26 5.96
N ALA A 64 17.07 -4.31 5.21
CA ALA A 64 17.03 -4.90 3.88
C ALA A 64 17.89 -4.13 2.87
N ALA A 65 17.88 -2.81 2.97
CA ALA A 65 18.72 -1.89 2.22
C ALA A 65 20.22 -2.14 2.45
N ALA A 66 20.64 -2.34 3.71
CA ALA A 66 22.02 -2.63 4.07
C ALA A 66 22.47 -3.99 3.54
N GLN A 67 21.60 -5.00 3.57
CA GLN A 67 21.89 -6.31 2.96
C GLN A 67 22.07 -6.20 1.45
N LEU A 68 21.26 -5.39 0.78
CA LEU A 68 21.34 -5.19 -0.67
C LEU A 68 22.63 -4.43 -1.07
N ALA A 69 23.14 -3.55 -0.22
CA ALA A 69 24.39 -2.81 -0.44
C ALA A 69 25.64 -3.71 -0.49
N ALA A 70 25.56 -4.96 -0.02
CA ALA A 70 26.64 -5.93 -0.13
C ALA A 70 26.84 -6.44 -1.58
N TYR A 71 25.91 -6.16 -2.50
CA TYR A 71 25.98 -6.61 -3.89
C TYR A 71 26.45 -5.46 -4.81
N PRO A 72 27.64 -5.55 -5.42
CA PRO A 72 28.24 -4.44 -6.18
C PRO A 72 27.51 -4.11 -7.48
N THR A 73 26.64 -5.00 -7.97
CA THR A 73 25.84 -4.77 -9.19
C THR A 73 24.59 -3.95 -8.91
N VAL A 74 24.32 -3.59 -7.64
CA VAL A 74 23.14 -2.81 -7.26
C VAL A 74 23.56 -1.40 -6.89
N GLN A 75 22.95 -0.43 -7.56
CA GLN A 75 22.98 0.97 -7.18
C GLN A 75 21.63 1.35 -6.57
N ARG A 76 21.66 2.14 -5.50
CA ARG A 76 20.46 2.73 -4.90
C ARG A 76 20.63 4.24 -4.86
N ILE A 77 19.59 4.96 -5.29
CA ILE A 77 19.57 6.43 -5.23
C ILE A 77 18.24 6.90 -4.64
N ALA A 78 18.30 7.97 -3.87
CA ALA A 78 17.10 8.72 -3.49
C ALA A 78 16.68 9.58 -4.69
N GLY A 79 15.40 9.52 -5.06
CA GLY A 79 14.89 10.24 -6.23
C GLY A 79 13.40 10.03 -6.46
N ASP A 80 12.75 11.04 -7.01
CA ASP A 80 11.35 10.99 -7.42
C ASP A 80 11.30 10.91 -8.95
N VAL A 81 10.91 9.74 -9.49
CA VAL A 81 10.78 9.56 -10.94
C VAL A 81 9.49 10.22 -11.42
N ARG A 82 9.63 11.16 -12.35
CA ARG A 82 8.51 11.94 -12.90
C ARG A 82 8.03 11.45 -14.24
N THR A 83 8.95 10.95 -15.07
CA THR A 83 8.57 10.38 -16.37
C THR A 83 9.17 9.01 -16.60
N ALA A 84 8.43 8.16 -17.29
CA ALA A 84 8.91 6.88 -17.82
C ALA A 84 8.38 6.69 -19.25
N GLU A 85 9.28 6.42 -20.18
CA GLU A 85 8.98 6.25 -21.60
C GLU A 85 9.77 5.08 -22.19
N ARG A 86 9.27 4.53 -23.30
CA ARG A 86 9.96 3.49 -24.07
C ARG A 86 10.43 4.07 -25.40
N ASP A 87 11.72 3.92 -25.70
CA ASP A 87 12.30 4.37 -26.97
C ASP A 87 12.00 3.42 -28.14
N ALA A 88 12.39 3.83 -29.35
CA ALA A 88 12.17 3.06 -30.57
C ALA A 88 12.96 1.73 -30.60
N ASP A 89 14.07 1.64 -29.86
CA ASP A 89 14.88 0.42 -29.71
C ASP A 89 14.29 -0.54 -28.66
N GLY A 90 13.21 -0.11 -27.99
CA GLY A 90 12.50 -0.87 -26.98
C GLY A 90 13.08 -0.77 -25.56
N ARG A 91 14.07 0.11 -25.33
CA ARG A 91 14.61 0.41 -23.99
C ARG A 91 13.74 1.41 -23.26
N PHE A 92 13.79 1.36 -21.94
CA PHE A 92 13.06 2.28 -21.08
C PHE A 92 13.96 3.41 -20.61
N HIS A 93 13.42 4.62 -20.53
CA HIS A 93 14.07 5.81 -19.98
C HIS A 93 13.22 6.37 -18.86
N VAL A 94 13.86 6.71 -17.75
CA VAL A 94 13.22 7.39 -16.62
C VAL A 94 13.86 8.76 -16.42
N THR A 95 13.05 9.76 -16.10
CA THR A 95 13.54 11.10 -15.74
C THR A 95 13.11 11.43 -14.31
N LEU A 96 14.06 11.81 -13.47
CA LEU A 96 13.84 12.20 -12.09
C LEU A 96 13.44 13.68 -12.00
N ALA A 97 12.89 14.07 -10.85
CA ALA A 97 12.45 15.43 -10.58
C ALA A 97 13.57 16.48 -10.67
N ASP A 98 14.83 16.08 -10.50
CA ASP A 98 16.01 16.95 -10.65
C ASP A 98 16.51 17.04 -12.11
N GLY A 99 15.82 16.40 -13.05
CA GLY A 99 16.18 16.35 -14.47
C GLY A 99 17.21 15.28 -14.83
N SER A 100 17.75 14.54 -13.86
CA SER A 100 18.63 13.41 -14.15
C SER A 100 17.87 12.29 -14.86
N ARG A 101 18.58 11.51 -15.69
CA ARG A 101 18.01 10.43 -16.50
C ARG A 101 18.76 9.12 -16.27
N ALA A 102 18.06 8.02 -16.37
CA ALA A 102 18.61 6.67 -16.40
C ALA A 102 17.82 5.81 -17.39
N SER A 103 18.46 4.78 -17.94
CA SER A 103 17.82 3.86 -18.88
C SER A 103 17.96 2.40 -18.45
N ALA A 104 17.03 1.56 -18.87
CA ALA A 104 17.12 0.12 -18.63
C ALA A 104 16.41 -0.76 -19.65
N ASP A 105 16.79 -2.03 -19.68
CA ASP A 105 16.12 -3.05 -20.51
C ASP A 105 14.75 -3.44 -19.95
N ARG A 106 14.57 -3.40 -18.62
CA ARG A 106 13.32 -3.72 -17.92
C ARG A 106 13.01 -2.71 -16.82
N LEU A 107 11.73 -2.51 -16.54
CA LEU A 107 11.25 -1.72 -15.41
C LEU A 107 10.47 -2.58 -14.42
N ILE A 108 10.65 -2.32 -13.13
CA ILE A 108 9.77 -2.82 -12.07
C ILE A 108 9.14 -1.63 -11.34
N LEU A 109 7.83 -1.49 -11.46
CA LEU A 109 7.03 -0.48 -10.77
C LEU A 109 6.62 -1.03 -9.39
N ALA A 110 7.34 -0.61 -8.36
CA ALA A 110 7.09 -0.93 -6.95
C ALA A 110 6.71 0.36 -6.18
N THR A 111 5.96 1.24 -6.83
CA THR A 111 5.68 2.62 -6.42
C THR A 111 4.68 2.72 -5.27
N GLY A 112 3.89 1.67 -5.05
CA GLY A 112 2.83 1.65 -4.05
C GLY A 112 1.65 2.54 -4.40
N ILE A 113 0.84 2.83 -3.38
CA ILE A 113 -0.39 3.62 -3.47
C ILE A 113 -0.42 4.69 -2.38
N ARG A 114 -1.35 5.63 -2.52
CA ARG A 114 -1.72 6.61 -1.48
C ARG A 114 -3.14 6.34 -1.00
N ASP A 115 -3.36 6.57 0.28
CA ASP A 115 -4.68 6.52 0.91
C ASP A 115 -5.36 7.89 0.79
N GLU A 116 -6.57 7.91 0.24
CA GLU A 116 -7.46 9.07 0.12
C GLU A 116 -8.51 8.97 1.23
N LEU A 117 -8.26 9.72 2.31
CA LEU A 117 -9.04 9.68 3.52
C LEU A 117 -10.35 10.48 3.37
N PRO A 118 -11.45 10.07 4.03
CA PRO A 118 -12.66 10.88 4.10
C PRO A 118 -12.38 12.29 4.64
N ALA A 119 -13.10 13.28 4.12
CA ALA A 119 -13.00 14.68 4.54
C ALA A 119 -13.68 14.92 5.91
N LEU A 120 -13.18 14.26 6.95
CA LEU A 120 -13.63 14.42 8.34
C LEU A 120 -12.55 15.17 9.13
N PRO A 121 -12.86 16.35 9.70
CA PRO A 121 -11.89 17.11 10.50
C PRO A 121 -11.27 16.25 11.63
N GLY A 122 -9.95 16.27 11.72
CA GLY A 122 -9.20 15.51 12.73
C GLY A 122 -8.82 14.07 12.35
N LEU A 123 -9.31 13.55 11.20
CA LEU A 123 -9.04 12.16 10.78
C LEU A 123 -7.59 11.98 10.31
N ALA A 124 -7.09 12.89 9.46
CA ALA A 124 -5.75 12.76 8.87
C ALA A 124 -4.63 12.84 9.92
N GLU A 125 -4.81 13.65 10.96
CA GLU A 125 -3.86 13.85 12.06
C GLU A 125 -3.69 12.60 12.94
N ARG A 126 -4.57 11.61 12.77
CA ARG A 126 -4.64 10.37 13.56
C ARG A 126 -4.34 9.11 12.74
N TRP A 127 -4.16 9.28 11.43
CA TRP A 127 -3.91 8.19 10.50
C TRP A 127 -2.66 7.40 10.89
N GLY A 128 -2.79 6.07 10.95
CA GLY A 128 -1.70 5.16 11.31
C GLY A 128 -1.42 5.04 12.81
N VAL A 129 -2.19 5.74 13.66
CA VAL A 129 -2.02 5.68 15.12
C VAL A 129 -3.32 5.27 15.82
N SER A 130 -4.39 6.04 15.65
CA SER A 130 -5.72 5.73 16.20
C SER A 130 -6.82 5.70 15.14
N VAL A 131 -6.55 6.23 13.95
CA VAL A 131 -7.33 5.95 12.73
C VAL A 131 -6.54 4.94 11.89
N LEU A 132 -7.15 3.78 11.66
CA LEU A 132 -6.51 2.57 11.17
C LEU A 132 -7.28 2.01 9.97
N HIS A 133 -6.66 1.24 9.08
CA HIS A 133 -7.39 0.59 7.97
C HIS A 133 -7.39 -0.94 8.08
N CYS A 134 -6.26 -1.50 8.50
CA CYS A 134 -6.03 -2.95 8.52
C CYS A 134 -6.13 -3.45 9.96
N PRO A 135 -7.17 -4.23 10.31
CA PRO A 135 -7.30 -4.80 11.66
C PRO A 135 -6.23 -5.83 11.98
N TYR A 136 -5.74 -6.59 11.00
CA TYR A 136 -4.62 -7.51 11.21
C TYR A 136 -3.28 -6.81 11.51
N CYS A 137 -3.17 -5.52 11.18
CA CYS A 137 -1.94 -4.75 11.33
C CYS A 137 -1.86 -4.02 12.68
N HIS A 138 -3.01 -3.67 13.27
CA HIS A 138 -3.08 -2.79 14.45
C HIS A 138 -4.19 -3.18 15.46
N GLY A 139 -5.07 -4.13 15.11
CA GLY A 139 -6.21 -4.51 15.94
C GLY A 139 -5.77 -5.11 17.27
N TYR A 140 -4.65 -5.85 17.29
CA TYR A 140 -4.10 -6.42 18.52
C TYR A 140 -3.74 -5.32 19.53
N GLU A 141 -3.10 -4.25 19.07
CA GLU A 141 -2.66 -3.13 19.90
C GLU A 141 -3.84 -2.32 20.48
N VAL A 142 -5.00 -2.34 19.81
CA VAL A 142 -6.23 -1.68 20.28
C VAL A 142 -7.24 -2.66 20.87
N SER A 143 -6.83 -3.88 21.20
CA SER A 143 -7.74 -4.92 21.69
C SER A 143 -8.38 -4.55 23.03
N GLY A 144 -9.65 -4.91 23.17
CA GLY A 144 -10.49 -4.63 24.34
C GLY A 144 -10.98 -3.17 24.44
N GLN A 145 -10.53 -2.27 23.56
CA GLN A 145 -10.98 -0.88 23.53
C GLN A 145 -12.31 -0.72 22.79
N ARG A 146 -12.94 0.47 22.87
CA ARG A 146 -14.16 0.79 22.11
C ARG A 146 -13.77 1.14 20.68
N LEU A 147 -14.14 0.30 19.74
CA LEU A 147 -13.73 0.41 18.34
C LEU A 147 -14.86 1.02 17.50
N GLY A 148 -14.51 1.96 16.65
CA GLY A 148 -15.39 2.50 15.61
C GLY A 148 -15.06 1.93 14.25
N VAL A 149 -16.05 1.77 13.39
CA VAL A 149 -15.85 1.59 11.93
C VAL A 149 -16.58 2.72 11.21
N LEU A 150 -15.85 3.57 10.50
CA LEU A 150 -16.42 4.66 9.70
C LEU A 150 -16.64 4.18 8.27
N ALA A 151 -17.89 4.17 7.81
CA ALA A 151 -18.18 3.83 6.43
C ALA A 151 -17.69 4.91 5.45
N SER A 152 -17.01 4.45 4.40
CA SER A 152 -16.45 5.27 3.31
C SER A 152 -16.75 4.67 1.92
N HIS A 153 -17.19 3.41 1.87
CA HIS A 153 -17.56 2.67 0.66
C HIS A 153 -18.51 1.50 1.01
N PRO A 154 -19.18 0.87 0.02
CA PRO A 154 -20.10 -0.25 0.27
C PRO A 154 -19.52 -1.42 1.07
N LEU A 155 -18.25 -1.78 0.83
CA LEU A 155 -17.57 -2.86 1.57
C LEU A 155 -17.29 -2.54 3.06
N SER A 156 -17.68 -1.37 3.58
CA SER A 156 -17.43 -1.00 4.98
C SER A 156 -18.18 -1.92 5.95
N VAL A 157 -19.34 -2.45 5.54
CA VAL A 157 -20.13 -3.40 6.33
C VAL A 157 -19.34 -4.68 6.62
N HIS A 158 -18.56 -5.18 5.65
CA HIS A 158 -17.70 -6.34 5.85
C HIS A 158 -16.60 -6.05 6.89
N GLN A 159 -16.02 -4.85 6.88
CA GLN A 159 -15.07 -4.43 7.91
C GLN A 159 -15.74 -4.39 9.29
N ALA A 160 -16.93 -3.80 9.39
CA ALA A 160 -17.71 -3.74 10.63
C ALA A 160 -18.04 -5.12 11.21
N ILE A 161 -18.35 -6.09 10.37
CA ILE A 161 -18.57 -7.49 10.78
C ILE A 161 -17.27 -8.12 11.32
N LEU A 162 -16.10 -7.71 10.82
CA LEU A 162 -14.81 -8.30 11.18
C LEU A 162 -14.22 -7.74 12.49
N ILE A 163 -14.35 -6.43 12.76
CA ILE A 163 -13.71 -5.76 13.92
C ILE A 163 -14.05 -6.34 15.32
N PRO A 164 -15.23 -6.92 15.59
CA PRO A 164 -15.58 -7.43 16.93
C PRO A 164 -14.64 -8.48 17.54
N ASP A 165 -13.76 -9.10 16.74
CA ASP A 165 -12.72 -9.99 17.27
C ASP A 165 -11.68 -9.25 18.14
N TRP A 166 -11.55 -7.94 17.95
CA TRP A 166 -10.61 -7.10 18.70
C TRP A 166 -11.28 -6.27 19.80
N GLY A 167 -12.58 -5.93 19.70
CA GLY A 167 -13.24 -5.16 20.75
C GLY A 167 -14.69 -4.75 20.47
N PRO A 168 -15.40 -4.22 21.48
CA PRO A 168 -16.76 -3.69 21.31
C PRO A 168 -16.82 -2.69 20.17
N THR A 169 -17.70 -2.93 19.20
CA THR A 169 -17.68 -2.21 17.91
C THR A 169 -18.95 -1.40 17.68
N THR A 170 -18.78 -0.14 17.28
CA THR A 170 -19.85 0.68 16.69
C THR A 170 -19.53 0.95 15.22
N TRP A 171 -20.47 0.61 14.33
CA TRP A 171 -20.39 0.92 12.90
C TRP A 171 -21.17 2.19 12.59
N PHE A 172 -20.46 3.21 12.11
CA PHE A 172 -21.01 4.49 11.66
C PHE A 172 -21.26 4.43 10.16
N THR A 173 -22.53 4.37 9.74
CA THR A 173 -22.88 4.13 8.33
C THR A 173 -22.61 5.32 7.42
N GLN A 174 -22.48 6.53 7.98
CA GLN A 174 -22.29 7.80 7.26
C GLN A 174 -23.33 8.09 6.15
N GLY A 175 -24.44 7.34 6.10
CA GLY A 175 -25.36 7.34 4.96
C GLY A 175 -24.76 6.79 3.66
N VAL A 176 -23.61 6.10 3.73
CA VAL A 176 -22.90 5.54 2.56
C VAL A 176 -23.51 4.23 2.09
N VAL A 177 -23.83 3.35 3.03
CA VAL A 177 -24.40 2.02 2.79
C VAL A 177 -25.20 1.58 4.02
N ASP A 178 -26.32 0.91 3.78
CA ASP A 178 -27.06 0.17 4.80
C ASP A 178 -26.82 -1.33 4.61
N ALA A 179 -26.79 -2.07 5.73
CA ALA A 179 -26.68 -3.52 5.70
C ALA A 179 -27.94 -4.16 5.11
N ASN A 180 -27.77 -5.18 4.26
CA ASN A 180 -28.87 -6.05 3.86
C ASN A 180 -29.30 -6.97 5.01
N GLU A 181 -30.34 -7.80 4.81
CA GLU A 181 -30.88 -8.67 5.87
C GLU A 181 -29.84 -9.66 6.43
N GLU A 182 -29.01 -10.26 5.57
CA GLU A 182 -27.96 -11.21 5.99
C GLU A 182 -26.83 -10.50 6.74
N GLU A 183 -26.39 -9.35 6.24
CA GLU A 183 -25.38 -8.51 6.88
C GLU A 183 -25.85 -7.98 8.24
N ALA A 184 -27.12 -7.57 8.34
CA ALA A 184 -27.72 -7.10 9.59
C ALA A 184 -27.77 -8.22 10.63
N ALA A 185 -28.13 -9.44 10.22
CA ALA A 185 -28.11 -10.61 11.11
C ALA A 185 -26.68 -10.93 11.60
N LEU A 186 -25.67 -10.80 10.73
CA LEU A 186 -24.26 -10.99 11.12
C LEU A 186 -23.80 -9.90 12.09
N LEU A 187 -24.12 -8.63 11.83
CA LEU A 187 -23.79 -7.51 12.71
C LEU A 187 -24.42 -7.70 14.10
N ASP A 188 -25.69 -8.09 14.17
CA ASP A 188 -26.40 -8.36 15.43
C ASP A 188 -25.77 -9.55 16.18
N ALA A 189 -25.53 -10.67 15.49
CA ALA A 189 -24.88 -11.85 16.08
C ALA A 189 -23.45 -11.55 16.60
N ARG A 190 -22.79 -10.55 16.04
CA ARG A 190 -21.45 -10.08 16.42
C ARG A 190 -21.49 -8.93 17.44
N GLY A 191 -22.67 -8.50 17.87
CA GLY A 191 -22.86 -7.42 18.85
C GLY A 191 -22.43 -6.04 18.36
N VAL A 192 -22.48 -5.79 17.04
CA VAL A 192 -22.11 -4.50 16.46
C VAL A 192 -23.26 -3.50 16.63
N ARG A 193 -23.00 -2.37 17.28
CA ARG A 193 -23.96 -1.26 17.30
C ARG A 193 -23.94 -0.57 15.94
N ILE A 194 -25.11 -0.39 15.32
CA ILE A 194 -25.26 0.38 14.09
C ILE A 194 -25.64 1.81 14.44
N GLU A 195 -24.82 2.78 14.02
CA GLU A 195 -25.04 4.22 14.18
C GLU A 195 -25.26 4.85 12.80
N ARG A 196 -26.42 5.48 12.61
CA ARG A 196 -26.84 6.07 11.32
C ARG A 196 -26.68 7.58 11.27
N SER A 197 -26.61 8.23 12.42
CA SER A 197 -26.34 9.66 12.49
C SER A 197 -24.89 9.92 12.07
N PRO A 198 -24.62 10.74 11.03
CA PRO A 198 -23.26 10.91 10.51
C PRO A 198 -22.32 11.51 11.57
N VAL A 199 -21.10 10.99 11.62
CA VAL A 199 -19.98 11.59 12.37
C VAL A 199 -19.56 12.87 11.67
N VAL A 200 -19.42 13.95 12.45
CA VAL A 200 -19.05 15.30 11.98
C VAL A 200 -17.74 15.81 12.58
N GLU A 201 -17.27 15.22 13.68
CA GLU A 201 -16.04 15.65 14.36
C GLU A 201 -15.42 14.49 15.16
N ILE A 202 -14.09 14.39 15.16
CA ILE A 202 -13.33 13.49 16.04
C ILE A 202 -12.86 14.27 17.27
N LEU A 203 -13.26 13.83 18.46
CA LEU A 203 -12.95 14.49 19.73
C LEU A 203 -11.72 13.86 20.41
N GLY A 204 -11.02 14.69 21.20
CA GLY A 204 -9.78 14.36 21.90
C GLY A 204 -8.55 15.03 21.28
N ASP A 205 -7.42 14.96 21.97
CA ASP A 205 -6.15 15.48 21.44
C ASP A 205 -5.49 14.49 20.49
N ALA A 206 -5.18 14.92 19.26
CA ALA A 206 -4.46 14.09 18.30
C ALA A 206 -3.07 13.71 18.86
N PRO A 207 -2.61 12.45 18.68
CA PRO A 207 -3.21 11.43 17.82
C PRO A 207 -4.23 10.52 18.53
N ARG A 208 -4.70 10.82 19.74
CA ARG A 208 -5.71 10.00 20.45
C ARG A 208 -7.13 10.33 20.00
N ILE A 209 -8.03 9.37 20.17
CA ILE A 209 -9.48 9.55 20.04
C ILE A 209 -10.10 9.30 21.41
N GLU A 210 -11.05 10.14 21.79
CA GLU A 210 -11.86 9.94 23.00
C GLU A 210 -13.32 9.65 22.66
N ALA A 211 -13.84 10.29 21.61
CA ALA A 211 -15.20 10.13 21.14
C ALA A 211 -15.38 10.68 19.71
N LEU A 212 -16.53 10.39 19.12
CA LEU A 212 -17.01 10.96 17.86
C LEU A 212 -18.27 11.78 18.12
N ARG A 213 -18.33 13.00 17.57
CA ARG A 213 -19.56 13.82 17.56
C ARG A 213 -20.38 13.50 16.33
N LEU A 214 -21.67 13.27 16.54
CA LEU A 214 -22.64 13.01 15.49
C LEU A 214 -23.39 14.29 15.08
N ALA A 215 -23.99 14.28 13.90
CA ALA A 215 -24.72 15.41 13.33
C ALA A 215 -25.95 15.82 14.16
N ASP A 216 -26.54 14.90 14.91
CA ASP A 216 -27.63 15.16 15.86
C ASP A 216 -27.16 15.73 17.22
N GLY A 217 -25.84 15.93 17.38
CA GLY A 217 -25.22 16.46 18.60
C GLY A 217 -24.82 15.40 19.63
N GLN A 218 -25.19 14.13 19.44
CA GLN A 218 -24.73 13.05 20.33
C GLN A 218 -23.21 12.87 20.25
N VAL A 219 -22.65 12.33 21.34
CA VAL A 219 -21.23 12.01 21.44
C VAL A 219 -21.10 10.53 21.77
N VAL A 220 -20.43 9.78 20.89
CA VAL A 220 -20.21 8.34 21.03
C VAL A 220 -18.76 8.09 21.39
N PRO A 221 -18.46 7.52 22.58
CA PRO A 221 -17.09 7.21 22.96
C PRO A 221 -16.47 6.14 22.07
N VAL A 222 -15.27 6.41 21.57
CA VAL A 222 -14.48 5.56 20.68
C VAL A 222 -13.01 5.81 21.01
N ASP A 223 -12.21 4.76 21.09
CA ASP A 223 -10.78 4.84 21.41
C ASP A 223 -9.90 4.68 20.15
N ALA A 224 -10.38 3.91 19.16
CA ALA A 224 -9.76 3.73 17.85
C ALA A 224 -10.81 3.58 16.75
N LEU A 225 -10.51 4.10 15.56
CA LEU A 225 -11.42 4.15 14.42
C LEU A 225 -10.83 3.41 13.21
N PHE A 226 -11.55 2.43 12.69
CA PHE A 226 -11.22 1.76 11.44
C PHE A 226 -11.92 2.42 10.26
N VAL A 227 -11.17 2.67 9.18
CA VAL A 227 -11.67 3.30 7.95
C VAL A 227 -11.01 2.62 6.74
N GLY A 228 -11.82 2.08 5.83
CA GLY A 228 -11.36 1.66 4.52
C GLY A 228 -11.15 2.87 3.61
N ALA A 229 -9.91 3.37 3.51
CA ALA A 229 -9.65 4.52 2.64
C ALA A 229 -9.80 4.14 1.15
N HIS A 230 -10.28 5.09 0.34
CA HIS A 230 -10.07 4.99 -1.11
C HIS A 230 -8.58 5.06 -1.39
N THR A 231 -8.15 4.52 -2.50
CA THR A 231 -6.75 4.38 -2.85
C THR A 231 -6.52 4.88 -4.26
N ALA A 232 -5.35 5.48 -4.47
CA ALA A 232 -4.91 5.90 -5.77
C ALA A 232 -3.43 5.56 -5.97
N MET A 233 -3.01 5.45 -7.23
CA MET A 233 -1.59 5.21 -7.54
C MET A 233 -0.71 6.31 -6.94
N ALA A 234 0.44 5.94 -6.39
CA ALA A 234 1.37 6.92 -5.80
C ALA A 234 1.95 7.90 -6.85
N CYS A 235 1.96 7.51 -8.12
CA CYS A 235 2.40 8.29 -9.27
C CYS A 235 1.70 7.79 -10.55
N ASP A 236 1.87 8.51 -11.66
CA ASP A 236 1.25 8.23 -12.96
C ASP A 236 2.15 7.41 -13.92
N LEU A 237 3.33 6.93 -13.49
CA LEU A 237 4.30 6.23 -14.36
C LEU A 237 3.70 5.02 -15.10
N ALA A 238 2.86 4.22 -14.45
CA ALA A 238 2.18 3.11 -15.10
C ALA A 238 1.25 3.57 -16.23
N GLN A 239 0.55 4.70 -16.04
CA GLN A 239 -0.29 5.33 -17.08
C GLN A 239 0.57 5.88 -18.23
N GLN A 240 1.67 6.56 -17.93
CA GLN A 240 2.59 7.09 -18.95
C GLN A 240 3.16 5.98 -19.84
N LEU A 241 3.48 4.83 -19.26
CA LEU A 241 3.95 3.65 -19.97
C LEU A 241 2.85 2.90 -20.75
N GLY A 242 1.58 3.27 -20.57
CA GLY A 242 0.44 2.60 -21.20
C GLY A 242 0.05 1.26 -20.56
N CYS A 243 0.37 1.06 -19.28
CA CYS A 243 -0.08 -0.13 -18.55
C CYS A 243 -1.60 -0.11 -18.37
N ALA A 244 -2.23 -1.27 -18.53
CA ALA A 244 -3.63 -1.47 -18.22
C ALA A 244 -3.86 -1.51 -16.71
N PHE A 245 -5.07 -1.13 -16.29
CA PHE A 245 -5.51 -1.15 -14.90
C PHE A 245 -6.78 -2.00 -14.78
N ASP A 246 -6.95 -2.61 -13.62
CA ASP A 246 -8.20 -3.19 -13.16
C ASP A 246 -8.84 -2.27 -12.11
N ASP A 247 -10.17 -2.21 -12.09
CA ASP A 247 -10.92 -1.56 -11.02
C ASP A 247 -10.88 -2.46 -9.78
N GLY A 248 -10.13 -2.02 -8.76
CA GLY A 248 -10.10 -2.67 -7.46
C GLY A 248 -11.23 -2.17 -6.55
N PRO A 249 -11.51 -2.88 -5.45
CA PRO A 249 -12.58 -2.54 -4.51
C PRO A 249 -12.43 -1.15 -3.86
N LEU A 250 -11.20 -0.65 -3.76
CA LEU A 250 -10.88 0.64 -3.11
C LEU A 250 -10.19 1.62 -4.07
N GLY A 251 -10.05 1.28 -5.35
CA GLY A 251 -9.27 2.09 -6.30
C GLY A 251 -8.60 1.25 -7.38
N PRO A 252 -7.99 1.90 -8.38
CA PRO A 252 -7.35 1.21 -9.50
C PRO A 252 -6.16 0.37 -9.03
N VAL A 253 -5.87 -0.70 -9.77
CA VAL A 253 -4.71 -1.57 -9.57
C VAL A 253 -4.05 -1.81 -10.92
N VAL A 254 -2.71 -1.74 -11.01
CA VAL A 254 -1.99 -2.08 -12.25
C VAL A 254 -2.24 -3.55 -12.57
N ARG A 255 -2.81 -3.82 -13.75
CA ARG A 255 -3.09 -5.19 -14.21
C ARG A 255 -1.77 -5.91 -14.44
N VAL A 256 -1.61 -7.06 -13.80
CA VAL A 256 -0.44 -7.92 -13.95
C VAL A 256 -0.84 -9.38 -14.10
N ASP A 257 0.01 -10.16 -14.76
CA ASP A 257 -0.11 -11.62 -14.80
C ASP A 257 0.40 -12.30 -13.51
N ALA A 258 0.38 -13.64 -13.52
CA ALA A 258 0.88 -14.44 -12.40
C ALA A 258 2.38 -14.19 -12.10
N MET A 259 3.16 -13.83 -13.13
CA MET A 259 4.59 -13.51 -13.06
C MET A 259 4.87 -12.03 -12.76
N LYS A 260 3.82 -11.23 -12.52
CA LYS A 260 3.89 -9.79 -12.23
C LYS A 260 4.27 -8.90 -13.42
N GLN A 261 4.20 -9.43 -14.65
CA GLN A 261 4.36 -8.62 -15.85
C GLN A 261 3.08 -7.83 -16.13
N THR A 262 3.21 -6.55 -16.50
CA THR A 262 2.04 -5.73 -16.86
C THR A 262 1.60 -6.02 -18.30
N SER A 263 0.56 -5.32 -18.79
CA SER A 263 0.18 -5.36 -20.21
C SER A 263 1.25 -4.82 -21.16
N VAL A 264 2.30 -4.18 -20.63
CA VAL A 264 3.41 -3.62 -21.42
C VAL A 264 4.62 -4.54 -21.26
N ALA A 265 5.01 -5.18 -22.35
CA ALA A 265 6.15 -6.10 -22.35
C ALA A 265 7.43 -5.43 -21.83
N GLY A 266 8.05 -6.03 -20.82
CA GLY A 266 9.26 -5.53 -20.17
C GLY A 266 9.03 -4.60 -18.98
N VAL A 267 7.76 -4.29 -18.67
CA VAL A 267 7.36 -3.61 -17.44
C VAL A 267 6.71 -4.63 -16.51
N PHE A 268 7.16 -4.65 -15.26
CA PHE A 268 6.58 -5.45 -14.19
C PHE A 268 6.03 -4.52 -13.11
N ALA A 269 5.05 -4.96 -12.33
CA ALA A 269 4.56 -4.20 -11.18
C ALA A 269 4.38 -5.10 -9.95
N ALA A 270 4.71 -4.56 -8.78
CA ALA A 270 4.70 -5.31 -7.52
C ALA A 270 4.25 -4.44 -6.34
N GLY A 271 3.90 -5.09 -5.23
CA GLY A 271 3.37 -4.41 -4.04
C GLY A 271 1.96 -3.89 -4.25
N ASP A 272 1.57 -2.96 -3.39
CA ASP A 272 0.23 -2.39 -3.32
C ASP A 272 -0.25 -1.78 -4.65
N ALA A 273 0.66 -1.36 -5.53
CA ALA A 273 0.31 -0.87 -6.87
C ALA A 273 -0.30 -1.95 -7.78
N SER A 274 -0.10 -3.24 -7.46
CA SER A 274 -0.43 -4.39 -8.30
C SER A 274 -1.37 -5.41 -7.64
N THR A 275 -1.90 -5.11 -6.45
CA THR A 275 -2.87 -5.98 -5.77
C THR A 275 -3.77 -5.19 -4.81
N PRO A 276 -5.08 -5.52 -4.74
CA PRO A 276 -5.95 -4.97 -3.71
C PRO A 276 -5.71 -5.59 -2.32
N MET A 277 -5.02 -6.74 -2.24
CA MET A 277 -4.71 -7.42 -0.98
C MET A 277 -3.37 -6.92 -0.42
N THR A 278 -3.40 -5.79 0.28
CA THR A 278 -2.18 -5.09 0.70
C THR A 278 -1.68 -5.55 2.08
N ASN A 279 -0.42 -5.98 2.14
CA ASN A 279 0.34 -6.29 3.36
C ASN A 279 1.85 -6.28 3.02
N ALA A 280 2.73 -5.94 3.96
CA ALA A 280 4.18 -5.96 3.75
C ALA A 280 4.71 -7.32 3.23
N THR A 281 4.18 -8.44 3.74
CA THR A 281 4.51 -9.81 3.30
C THR A 281 4.10 -10.04 1.84
N PHE A 282 2.88 -9.66 1.46
CA PHE A 282 2.41 -9.80 0.07
C PHE A 282 3.15 -8.85 -0.89
N ALA A 283 3.52 -7.66 -0.41
CA ALA A 283 4.37 -6.74 -1.15
C ALA A 283 5.76 -7.33 -1.40
N SER A 284 6.38 -7.90 -0.36
CA SER A 284 7.67 -8.59 -0.50
C SER A 284 7.58 -9.78 -1.47
N ALA A 285 6.57 -10.65 -1.31
CA ALA A 285 6.38 -11.83 -2.15
C ALA A 285 6.15 -11.48 -3.63
N SER A 286 5.31 -10.48 -3.92
CA SER A 286 5.12 -9.99 -5.28
C SER A 286 6.38 -9.34 -5.84
N GLY A 287 7.16 -8.65 -5.01
CA GLY A 287 8.49 -8.14 -5.37
C GLY A 287 9.45 -9.26 -5.78
N VAL A 288 9.53 -10.33 -4.99
CA VAL A 288 10.32 -11.53 -5.34
C VAL A 288 9.91 -12.06 -6.72
N MET A 289 8.61 -12.23 -6.96
CA MET A 289 8.10 -12.74 -8.24
C MET A 289 8.48 -11.81 -9.41
N ALA A 290 8.27 -10.50 -9.27
CA ALA A 290 8.63 -9.52 -10.31
C ALA A 290 10.13 -9.50 -10.61
N GLY A 291 11.00 -9.58 -9.59
CA GLY A 291 12.44 -9.66 -9.77
C GLY A 291 12.88 -10.94 -10.51
N VAL A 292 12.29 -12.08 -10.16
CA VAL A 292 12.53 -13.36 -10.85
C VAL A 292 12.05 -13.31 -12.31
N ALA A 293 10.85 -12.77 -12.54
CA ALA A 293 10.28 -12.66 -13.88
C ALA A 293 11.09 -11.71 -14.78
N ALA A 294 11.47 -10.54 -14.25
CA ALA A 294 12.34 -9.60 -14.95
C ALA A 294 13.66 -10.27 -15.33
N HIS A 295 14.32 -10.98 -14.42
CA HIS A 295 15.54 -11.73 -14.72
C HIS A 295 15.33 -12.77 -15.83
N ARG A 296 14.26 -13.57 -15.75
CA ARG A 296 13.94 -14.59 -16.77
C ARG A 296 13.74 -13.94 -18.14
N SER A 297 13.08 -12.79 -18.18
CA SER A 297 12.82 -12.07 -19.43
C SER A 297 14.09 -11.51 -20.09
N LEU A 298 15.16 -11.27 -19.32
CA LEU A 298 16.48 -10.90 -19.86
C LEU A 298 17.16 -12.08 -20.57
N ILE A 299 16.85 -13.32 -20.17
CA ILE A 299 17.44 -14.54 -20.73
C ILE A 299 16.61 -15.11 -21.88
N PHE A 300 15.29 -15.17 -21.69
CA PHE A 300 14.38 -15.89 -22.59
C PHE A 300 13.56 -14.98 -23.51
N GLY A 301 13.74 -13.65 -23.41
CA GLY A 301 12.92 -12.68 -24.13
C GLY A 301 11.58 -12.41 -23.44
N LEU A 302 10.75 -11.58 -24.09
CA LEU A 302 9.46 -11.09 -23.55
C LEU A 302 8.24 -11.93 -23.97
N ASP A 303 8.40 -12.83 -24.95
CA ASP A 303 7.31 -13.51 -25.64
C ASP A 303 7.02 -14.93 -25.11
N ARG A 304 7.30 -15.21 -23.82
CA ARG A 304 7.05 -16.52 -23.20
C ARG A 304 6.43 -16.43 -21.82
#